data_AF-A0A7X7M6I5-F1
#
_entry.id   AF-A0A7X7M6I5-F1
#
_cell.length_a   1.000
_cell.length_b   1.000
_cell.length_c   1.000
_cell.angle_alpha   90.00
_cell.angle_beta   90.00
_cell.angle_gamma   90.00
#
_symmetry.space_group_name_H-M   'P 1'
#
loop_
_entity.id
_entity.type
_entity.pdbx_description
1 polymer ?
#
loop_
_entity_poly.entity_id
_entity_poly.type
_entity_poly.pdbx_seq_one_letter_code
_entity_poly.pdbx_strand_id
1 'polypeptide(L)'
;MAEKEPRRRYPLKKHMRNIAVIIVATFLDCTGFLIFIQPNNFLAGGIWGVAGIIHYFIPLIPLGAYVAILNTPLLIWGWRKL
;
A
#
# COMPACT_ATOMS: atom_id res chain seq x y z
N MET A 1 19.95 20.81 18.93
CA MET A 1 19.43 20.01 20.06
C MET A 1 18.09 19.47 19.62
N ALA A 2 18.03 18.22 19.16
CA ALA A 2 16.80 17.64 18.64
C ALA A 2 15.91 17.21 19.81
N GLU A 3 14.79 17.91 19.96
CA GLU A 3 13.77 17.63 20.96
C GLU A 3 13.20 16.23 20.70
N LYS A 4 13.52 15.28 21.59
CA LYS A 4 12.93 13.94 21.55
C LYS A 4 11.47 14.05 21.99
N GLU A 5 10.58 14.15 21.00
CA GLU A 5 9.14 13.98 21.15
C GLU A 5 8.82 12.84 22.16
N PRO A 6 7.93 13.09 23.14
CA PRO A 6 7.64 12.11 24.18
C PRO A 6 7.05 10.86 23.57
N ARG A 7 7.66 9.69 23.82
CA ARG A 7 7.14 8.39 23.38
C ARG A 7 5.80 8.13 24.06
N ARG A 8 4.70 8.65 23.48
CA ARG A 8 3.33 8.33 23.89
C ARG A 8 3.18 6.81 23.82
N ARG A 9 3.09 6.18 24.99
CA ARG A 9 2.90 4.75 25.14
C ARG A 9 1.48 4.43 24.66
N TYR A 10 1.33 4.07 23.39
CA TYR A 10 0.03 3.69 22.84
C TYR A 10 -0.49 2.46 23.61
N PRO A 11 -1.74 2.49 24.11
CA PRO A 11 -2.30 1.32 24.77
C PRO A 11 -2.38 0.16 23.78
N LEU A 12 -1.85 -1.01 24.14
CA LEU A 12 -1.81 -2.22 23.31
C LEU A 12 -3.18 -2.57 22.71
N LYS A 13 -4.27 -2.36 23.47
CA LYS A 13 -5.66 -2.54 23.01
C LYS A 13 -5.99 -1.71 21.77
N LYS A 14 -5.48 -0.48 21.68
CA LYS A 14 -5.72 0.42 20.54
C LYS A 14 -4.88 0.00 19.33
N HIS A 15 -3.68 -0.53 19.55
CA HIS A 15 -2.83 -1.06 18.48
C HIS A 15 -3.45 -2.31 17.85
N MET A 16 -3.94 -3.24 18.66
CA MET A 16 -4.66 -4.43 18.16
C MET A 16 -5.90 -4.07 17.37
N ARG A 17 -6.71 -3.11 17.86
CA ARG A 17 -7.88 -2.62 17.12
C ARG A 17 -7.49 -2.03 15.78
N ASN A 18 -6.44 -1.24 15.72
CA ASN A 18 -5.96 -0.67 14.47
C ASN A 18 -5.50 -1.75 13.49
N ILE A 19 -4.73 -2.75 13.95
CA ILE A 19 -4.31 -3.88 13.11
C ILE A 19 -5.54 -4.62 12.57
N ALA A 20 -6.54 -4.90 13.42
CA ALA A 20 -7.77 -5.56 12.99
C ALA A 20 -8.51 -4.76 11.91
N VAL A 21 -8.61 -3.43 12.08
CA VAL A 21 -9.22 -2.55 11.08
C VAL A 21 -8.43 -2.53 9.78
N ILE A 22 -7.09 -2.50 9.84
CA ILE A 22 -6.23 -2.55 8.64
C ILE A 22 -6.46 -3.86 7.89
N ILE A 23 -6.45 -5.00 8.58
CA ILE A 23 -6.68 -6.31 7.94
C ILE A 23 -8.04 -6.34 7.24
N VAL A 24 -9.10 -5.89 7.91
CA VAL A 24 -10.45 -5.85 7.33
C VAL A 24 -10.52 -4.91 6.14
N ALA A 25 -9.92 -3.73 6.24
CA ALA A 25 -9.89 -2.75 5.16
C ALA A 25 -9.11 -3.28 3.95
N THR A 26 -7.94 -3.89 4.17
CA THR A 26 -7.14 -4.51 3.11
C THR A 26 -7.89 -5.65 2.46
N PHE A 27 -8.61 -6.47 3.23
CA PHE A 27 -9.43 -7.53 2.67
C PHE A 27 -10.48 -6.94 1.74
N LEU A 28 -11.25 -5.96 2.21
CA LEU A 28 -12.28 -5.29 1.41
C LEU A 28 -11.73 -4.65 0.13
N ASP A 29 -10.56 -4.01 0.22
CA ASP A 29 -9.87 -3.40 -0.92
C ASP A 29 -9.45 -4.45 -1.96
N CYS A 30 -8.85 -5.57 -1.53
CA CYS A 30 -8.52 -6.67 -2.41
C CYS A 30 -9.75 -7.27 -3.09
N THR A 31 -10.85 -7.50 -2.35
CA THR A 31 -12.08 -8.04 -2.94
C THR A 31 -12.70 -7.07 -3.94
N GLY A 32 -12.71 -5.77 -3.63
CA GLY A 32 -13.16 -4.72 -4.54
C GLY A 32 -12.32 -4.68 -5.81
N PHE A 33 -11.00 -4.81 -5.68
CA PHE A 33 -10.08 -4.86 -6.82
C PHE A 33 -10.35 -6.07 -7.73
N LEU A 34 -10.50 -7.26 -7.16
CA LEU A 34 -10.76 -8.49 -7.92
C LEU A 34 -12.12 -8.48 -8.64
N ILE A 35 -13.16 -7.91 -8.03
CA ILE A 35 -14.52 -7.94 -8.58
C ILE A 35 -14.75 -6.80 -9.57
N PHE A 36 -14.23 -5.60 -9.32
CA PHE A 36 -14.54 -4.42 -10.12
C PHE A 36 -13.42 -4.02 -11.07
N ILE A 37 -12.16 -4.09 -10.63
CA ILE A 37 -11.03 -3.50 -11.35
C ILE A 37 -10.40 -4.52 -12.32
N GLN A 38 -10.10 -5.72 -11.84
CA GLN A 38 -9.48 -6.77 -12.64
C GLN A 38 -10.28 -7.15 -13.90
N PRO A 39 -11.61 -7.42 -13.85
CA PRO A 39 -12.35 -7.83 -15.04
C PRO A 39 -12.61 -6.68 -16.02
N ASN A 40 -12.71 -5.44 -15.53
CA ASN A 40 -12.96 -4.27 -16.38
C ASN A 40 -11.68 -3.61 -16.91
N ASN A 41 -10.50 -4.18 -16.64
CA ASN A 41 -9.19 -3.58 -16.95
C ASN A 41 -9.10 -2.11 -16.50
N PHE A 42 -9.70 -1.79 -15.36
CA PHE A 42 -9.68 -0.43 -14.86
C PHE A 42 -8.29 -0.12 -14.28
N LEU A 43 -7.74 1.05 -14.57
CA LEU A 43 -6.48 1.48 -13.98
C LEU A 43 -6.79 2.36 -12.77
N ALA A 44 -6.40 1.90 -11.58
CA ALA A 44 -6.39 2.75 -10.40
C ALA A 44 -5.38 3.90 -10.60
N GLY A 45 -5.69 5.13 -10.19
CA GLY A 45 -4.79 6.28 -10.41
C GLY A 45 -3.44 6.17 -9.68
N GLY A 46 -2.42 6.89 -10.16
CA GLY A 46 -1.10 6.97 -9.53
C GLY A 46 -0.20 5.74 -9.73
N ILE A 47 0.57 5.36 -8.70
CA ILE A 47 1.56 4.25 -8.76
C ILE A 47 0.88 2.90 -9.07
N TRP A 48 -0.34 2.70 -8.57
CA TRP A 48 -1.14 1.50 -8.83
C TRP A 48 -1.48 1.33 -10.32
N GLY A 49 -1.75 2.43 -11.02
CA GLY A 49 -2.05 2.42 -12.45
C GLY A 49 -0.82 2.13 -13.30
N VAL A 50 0.32 2.73 -12.96
CA VAL A 50 1.60 2.44 -13.62
C VAL A 50 1.98 0.97 -13.43
N ALA A 51 1.83 0.43 -12.22
CA ALA A 51 2.02 -0.99 -11.94
C ALA A 51 1.07 -1.87 -12.78
N GLY A 52 -0.20 -1.48 -12.90
CA GLY A 52 -1.19 -2.20 -13.72
C GLY A 52 -0.85 -2.23 -15.20
N ILE A 53 -0.41 -1.10 -15.76
CA ILE A 53 0.05 -1.02 -17.16
C ILE A 53 1.24 -1.95 -17.37
N ILE A 54 2.27 -1.88 -16.52
CA ILE A 54 3.47 -2.72 -16.65
C ILE A 54 3.10 -4.21 -16.51
N HIS A 55 2.23 -4.56 -15.56
CA HIS A 55 1.76 -5.93 -15.37
C HIS A 55 1.02 -6.48 -16.59
N TYR A 56 0.25 -5.65 -17.29
CA TYR A 56 -0.42 -6.04 -18.53
C TYR A 56 0.56 -6.42 -19.64
N PHE A 57 1.67 -5.69 -19.78
CA PHE A 57 2.72 -6.00 -20.76
C PHE A 57 3.61 -7.16 -20.33
N ILE A 58 3.82 -7.33 -19.02
CA ILE A 58 4.73 -8.33 -18.44
C ILE A 58 4.02 -9.02 -17.27
N PRO A 59 3.26 -10.09 -17.50
CA PRO A 59 2.54 -10.78 -16.43
C PRO A 59 3.44 -11.79 -15.68
N LEU A 60 4.68 -11.43 -15.34
CA LEU A 60 5.61 -12.34 -14.65
C LEU A 60 5.38 -12.45 -13.15
N ILE A 61 4.94 -11.36 -12.50
CA ILE A 61 4.77 -11.26 -11.04
C ILE A 61 3.41 -10.64 -10.71
N PRO A 62 2.85 -10.90 -9.51
CA PRO A 62 1.57 -10.33 -9.11
C PRO A 62 1.62 -8.79 -9.08
N LEU A 63 0.48 -8.14 -9.38
CA LEU A 63 0.37 -6.68 -9.43
C LEU A 63 0.84 -5.99 -8.13
N GLY A 64 0.59 -6.61 -6.97
CA GLY A 64 1.09 -6.10 -5.68
C GLY A 64 2.63 -6.03 -5.60
N ALA A 65 3.35 -6.94 -6.26
CA ALA A 65 4.81 -6.89 -6.31
C ALA A 65 5.31 -5.72 -7.18
N TYR A 66 4.65 -5.44 -8.31
CA TYR A 66 4.94 -4.24 -9.12
C TYR A 66 4.72 -2.96 -8.30
N VAL A 67 3.62 -2.87 -7.56
CA VAL A 67 3.33 -1.72 -6.68
C VAL A 67 4.40 -1.57 -5.59
N ALA A 68 4.85 -2.66 -4.99
CA ALA A 68 5.91 -2.64 -3.98
C ALA A 68 7.25 -2.18 -4.55
N ILE A 69 7.64 -2.69 -5.72
CA ILE A 69 8.88 -2.30 -6.41
C ILE A 69 8.86 -0.80 -6.75
N LEU A 70 7.75 -0.28 -7.26
CA LEU A 70 7.62 1.14 -7.59
C LEU A 70 7.55 2.03 -6.35
N ASN A 71 6.94 1.56 -5.26
CA ASN A 71 6.90 2.32 -4.00
C ASN A 71 8.23 2.31 -3.24
N THR A 72 9.01 1.24 -3.32
CA THR A 72 10.29 1.12 -2.59
C THR A 72 11.23 2.32 -2.80
N PRO A 73 11.55 2.76 -4.03
CA PRO A 73 12.41 3.92 -4.24
C PRO A 73 11.75 5.24 -3.77
N LEU A 74 10.44 5.38 -3.93
CA LEU A 74 9.69 6.54 -3.44
C LEU A 74 9.71 6.61 -1.91
N LEU A 75 9.64 5.47 -1.24
CA LEU A 75 9.69 5.35 0.21
C LEU A 75 11.07 5.71 0.76
N ILE A 76 12.14 5.26 0.09
CA ILE A 76 13.53 5.67 0.38
C ILE A 76 13.69 7.19 0.20
N TRP A 77 13.14 7.75 -0.88
CA TRP A 77 13.26 9.18 -1.15
C TRP A 77 12.47 10.03 -0.15
N GLY A 78 11.27 9.60 0.21
CA GLY A 78 10.45 10.23 1.25
C GLY A 78 11.15 10.20 2.60
N TRP A 79 11.81 9.10 2.96
CA TRP A 79 12.55 9.00 4.23
C TRP A 79 13.80 9.89 4.25
N ARG A 80 14.46 10.13 3.11
CA ARG A 80 15.58 11.09 3.04
C ARG A 80 15.14 12.55 3.16
N LYS A 81 13.86 12.85 3.00
CA LYS A 81 13.30 14.22 3.03
C LYS A 81 12.59 14.56 4.35
N LEU A 82 12.34 13.57 5.21
CA LEU A 82 11.88 13.73 6.60
C LEU A 82 13.07 13.84 7.55
#